data_AF-A0AA87LRC5-F1
#
_entry.id   AF-A0AA87LRC5-F1
#
_cell.length_a   1.000
_cell.length_b   1.000
_cell.length_c   1.000
_cell.angle_alpha   90.00
_cell.angle_beta   90.00
_cell.angle_gamma   90.00
#
_symmetry.space_group_name_H-M   'P 1'
#
loop_
_entity.id
_entity.type
_entity.pdbx_description
1 polymer ?
#
loop_
_entity_poly.entity_id
_entity_poly.type
_entity_poly.pdbx_seq_one_letter_code
_entity_poly.pdbx_strand_id
1 'polypeptide(L)'
;DDKNSTDAVSEDGDSFVATELKKAVKSIGRDPETDFDRALVNAQRLFDEEREVKKNVKNLRSALDEKTRAVIEGLSDEQADDLLAAKWVEPLQHKLEELPQTAVDELIASVNALNDKYSTTYSDVCEQIEQAEAELGNMLGQLTGNEFDMAGIAELKTLLGGE
;
A
#
# COMPACT_ATOMS: atom_id res chain seq x y z
N ASP A 1 -48.69 -9.22 2.49
CA ASP A 1 -49.05 -8.81 1.13
C ASP A 1 -47.85 -8.22 0.41
N ASP A 2 -47.11 -9.11 -0.26
CA ASP A 2 -46.03 -8.80 -1.21
C ASP A 2 -46.60 -8.16 -2.48
N LYS A 3 -46.98 -6.88 -2.40
CA LYS A 3 -47.44 -6.08 -3.55
C LYS A 3 -46.61 -4.82 -3.77
N ASN A 4 -45.29 -4.90 -3.63
CA ASN A 4 -44.44 -3.77 -3.97
C ASN A 4 -43.13 -4.14 -4.70
N SER A 5 -43.08 -5.32 -5.34
CA SER A 5 -42.04 -5.58 -6.33
C SER A 5 -42.43 -4.86 -7.61
N THR A 6 -41.97 -3.63 -7.76
CA THR A 6 -42.20 -2.83 -8.98
C THR A 6 -41.33 -3.39 -10.10
N ASP A 7 -41.89 -3.57 -11.31
CA ASP A 7 -41.15 -3.90 -12.56
C ASP A 7 -40.06 -2.87 -12.95
N ALA A 8 -39.85 -1.86 -12.11
CA ALA A 8 -38.86 -0.80 -12.24
C ALA A 8 -37.41 -1.26 -11.98
N VAL A 9 -37.19 -2.43 -11.41
CA VAL A 9 -35.86 -3.01 -11.15
C VAL A 9 -35.64 -4.22 -12.08
N SER A 10 -34.40 -4.41 -12.55
CA SER A 10 -34.01 -5.53 -13.41
C SER A 10 -34.25 -6.87 -12.70
N GLU A 11 -34.34 -7.95 -13.48
CA GLU A 11 -34.50 -9.32 -12.97
C GLU A 11 -33.35 -9.73 -12.04
N ASP A 12 -32.14 -9.20 -12.29
CA ASP A 12 -30.95 -9.41 -11.48
C ASP A 12 -30.87 -8.49 -10.23
N GLY A 13 -31.79 -7.54 -10.09
CA GLY A 13 -31.84 -6.61 -8.95
C GLY A 13 -30.76 -5.52 -8.94
N ASP A 14 -29.96 -5.42 -10.00
CA ASP A 14 -28.74 -4.61 -10.06
C ASP A 14 -28.91 -3.25 -10.76
N SER A 15 -30.04 -3.03 -11.44
CA SER A 15 -30.25 -1.85 -12.27
C SER A 15 -31.73 -1.50 -12.41
N PHE A 16 -32.04 -0.25 -12.77
CA PHE A 16 -33.42 0.17 -13.02
C PHE A 16 -33.82 -0.02 -14.48
N VAL A 17 -35.03 -0.53 -14.69
CA VAL A 17 -35.67 -0.56 -16.01
C VAL A 17 -36.25 0.83 -16.30
N ALA A 18 -35.52 1.61 -17.11
CA ALA A 18 -35.82 3.02 -17.37
C ALA A 18 -37.29 3.33 -17.74
N THR A 19 -37.93 2.44 -18.50
CA THR A 19 -39.34 2.61 -18.93
C THR A 19 -40.31 2.40 -17.80
N GLU A 20 -40.09 1.38 -16.97
CA GLU A 20 -40.96 1.02 -15.86
C GLU A 20 -40.75 1.94 -14.66
N LEU A 21 -39.51 2.34 -14.36
CA LEU A 21 -39.22 3.37 -13.36
C LEU A 21 -39.92 4.69 -13.69
N LYS A 22 -39.85 5.11 -14.95
CA LYS A 22 -40.52 6.34 -15.42
C LYS A 22 -42.05 6.24 -15.38
N LYS A 23 -42.62 5.05 -15.62
CA LYS A 23 -44.07 4.83 -15.47
C LYS A 23 -44.49 4.87 -14.00
N ALA A 24 -43.74 4.21 -13.12
CA ALA A 24 -43.99 4.20 -11.67
C ALA A 24 -43.96 5.62 -11.09
N VAL A 25 -42.96 6.43 -11.46
CA VAL A 25 -42.90 7.85 -11.05
C VAL A 25 -44.07 8.66 -11.60
N LYS A 26 -44.53 8.39 -12.83
CA LYS A 26 -45.71 9.08 -13.39
C LYS A 26 -47.01 8.72 -12.67
N SER A 27 -47.18 7.47 -12.23
CA SER A 27 -48.38 7.05 -11.49
C SER A 27 -48.47 7.66 -10.09
N ILE A 28 -47.35 8.04 -9.48
CA ILE A 28 -47.29 8.72 -8.18
C ILE A 28 -47.88 10.14 -8.27
N GLY A 29 -47.78 10.80 -9.42
CA GLY A 29 -48.31 12.15 -9.60
C GLY A 29 -47.43 13.24 -8.96
N ARG A 30 -48.06 14.34 -8.53
CA ARG A 30 -47.34 15.55 -8.08
C ARG A 30 -46.87 15.48 -6.62
N ASP A 31 -47.57 14.72 -5.79
CA ASP A 31 -47.38 14.71 -4.34
C ASP A 31 -47.13 13.27 -3.86
N PRO A 32 -45.85 12.89 -3.62
CA PRO A 32 -45.50 11.56 -3.13
C PRO A 32 -45.99 11.36 -1.69
N GLU A 33 -46.98 10.50 -1.49
CA GLU A 33 -47.62 10.30 -0.18
C GLU A 33 -46.75 9.42 0.74
N THR A 34 -46.16 8.36 0.21
CA THR A 34 -45.36 7.40 0.98
C THR A 34 -43.86 7.62 0.88
N ASP A 35 -43.10 7.06 1.83
CA ASP A 35 -41.63 7.02 1.75
C ASP A 35 -41.15 6.27 0.51
N PHE A 36 -41.90 5.24 0.09
CA PHE A 36 -41.62 4.48 -1.10
C PHE A 36 -41.78 5.32 -2.38
N ASP A 37 -42.83 6.14 -2.45
CA ASP A 37 -43.04 7.05 -3.58
C ASP A 37 -41.92 8.08 -3.69
N ARG A 38 -41.50 8.65 -2.55
CA ARG A 38 -40.33 9.56 -2.48
C ARG A 38 -39.05 8.87 -2.93
N ALA A 39 -38.85 7.61 -2.56
CA ALA A 39 -37.69 6.82 -2.97
C ALA A 39 -37.68 6.58 -4.50
N LEU A 40 -38.81 6.24 -5.11
CA LEU A 40 -38.92 6.06 -6.57
C LEU A 40 -38.67 7.35 -7.35
N VAL A 41 -39.21 8.49 -6.89
CA VAL A 41 -38.94 9.80 -7.50
C VAL A 41 -37.44 10.13 -7.45
N ASN A 42 -36.80 9.91 -6.29
CA ASN A 42 -35.36 10.10 -6.15
C ASN A 42 -34.54 9.14 -7.01
N ALA A 43 -34.95 7.88 -7.12
CA ALA A 43 -34.32 6.89 -7.98
C ALA A 43 -34.36 7.32 -9.44
N GLN A 44 -35.51 7.80 -9.95
CA GLN A 44 -35.62 8.31 -11.33
C GLN A 44 -34.72 9.53 -11.55
N ARG A 45 -34.67 10.46 -10.59
CA ARG A 45 -33.79 11.64 -10.66
C ARG A 45 -32.32 11.23 -10.76
N LEU A 46 -31.89 10.33 -9.88
CA LEU A 46 -30.51 9.83 -9.86
C LEU A 46 -30.19 9.01 -11.12
N PHE A 47 -31.13 8.23 -11.62
CA PHE A 47 -30.99 7.46 -12.85
C PHE A 47 -30.80 8.37 -14.07
N ASP A 48 -31.57 9.46 -14.16
CA ASP A 48 -31.43 10.45 -15.24
C ASP A 48 -30.10 11.22 -15.12
N GLU A 49 -29.70 11.59 -13.90
CA GLU A 49 -28.41 12.24 -13.62
C GLU A 49 -27.23 11.33 -14.00
N GLU A 50 -27.26 10.06 -13.59
CA GLU A 50 -26.24 9.08 -13.95
C GLU A 50 -26.12 8.93 -15.47
N ARG A 51 -27.25 8.83 -16.17
CA ARG A 51 -27.28 8.71 -17.63
C ARG A 51 -26.68 9.93 -18.32
N GLU A 52 -26.99 11.13 -17.84
CA GLU A 52 -26.45 12.37 -18.41
C GLU A 52 -24.94 12.49 -18.13
N VAL A 53 -24.48 12.15 -16.92
CA VAL A 53 -23.06 12.10 -16.59
C VAL A 53 -22.33 11.08 -17.47
N LYS A 54 -22.86 9.86 -17.65
CA LYS A 54 -22.28 8.83 -18.53
C LYS A 54 -22.14 9.33 -19.96
N LYS A 55 -23.17 10.02 -20.48
CA LYS A 55 -23.14 10.63 -21.81
C LYS A 55 -22.07 11.72 -21.90
N ASN A 56 -21.99 12.59 -20.90
CA ASN A 56 -20.99 13.66 -20.85
C ASN A 56 -19.56 13.11 -20.77
N VAL A 57 -19.31 12.06 -19.99
CA VAL A 57 -18.00 11.37 -19.95
C VAL A 57 -17.63 10.83 -21.33
N LYS A 58 -18.56 10.18 -22.03
CA LYS A 58 -18.30 9.66 -23.38
C LYS A 58 -17.97 10.79 -24.36
N ASN A 59 -18.72 11.89 -24.31
CA ASN A 59 -18.50 13.04 -25.16
C ASN A 59 -17.16 13.74 -24.86
N LEU A 60 -16.83 13.94 -23.59
CA LEU A 60 -15.56 14.54 -23.15
C LEU A 60 -14.36 13.67 -23.55
N ARG A 61 -14.47 12.34 -23.44
CA ARG A 61 -13.43 11.42 -23.94
C ARG A 61 -13.22 11.58 -25.44
N SER A 62 -14.31 11.54 -26.22
CA SER A 62 -14.22 11.69 -27.67
C SER A 62 -13.65 13.07 -28.07
N ALA A 63 -14.03 14.13 -27.36
CA ALA A 63 -13.49 15.47 -27.58
C ALA A 63 -12.01 15.58 -27.21
N LEU A 64 -11.59 14.90 -26.13
CA LEU A 64 -10.19 14.83 -25.73
C LEU A 64 -9.36 14.08 -26.76
N ASP A 65 -9.86 12.95 -27.27
CA ASP A 65 -9.17 12.15 -28.30
C ASP A 65 -9.00 12.97 -29.58
N GLU A 66 -10.06 13.64 -30.05
CA GLU A 66 -10.00 14.50 -31.23
C GLU A 66 -9.06 15.68 -31.02
N LYS A 67 -9.10 16.33 -29.85
CA LYS A 67 -8.17 17.42 -29.52
C LYS A 67 -6.73 16.94 -29.48
N THR A 68 -6.47 15.77 -28.91
CA THR A 68 -5.14 15.17 -28.84
C THR A 68 -4.61 14.90 -30.23
N ARG A 69 -5.44 14.31 -31.10
CA ARG A 69 -5.12 14.07 -32.50
C ARG A 69 -4.78 15.37 -33.22
N ALA A 70 -5.65 16.38 -33.12
CA ALA A 70 -5.46 17.67 -33.77
C ALA A 70 -4.19 18.38 -33.28
N VAL A 71 -3.87 18.29 -31.99
CA VAL A 71 -2.63 18.84 -31.43
C VAL A 71 -1.41 18.13 -32.00
N ILE A 72 -1.42 16.79 -32.06
CA ILE A 72 -0.30 16.00 -32.60
C ILE A 72 -0.09 16.32 -34.09
N GLU A 73 -1.17 16.35 -34.89
CA GLU A 73 -1.11 16.65 -36.32
C GLU A 73 -0.68 18.10 -36.60
N GLY A 74 -0.86 19.01 -35.63
CA GLY A 74 -0.56 20.44 -35.75
C GLY A 74 0.66 20.91 -34.97
N LEU A 75 1.52 20.02 -34.48
CA LEU A 75 2.75 20.41 -33.79
C LEU A 75 3.66 21.20 -34.73
N SER A 76 4.19 22.33 -34.24
CA SER A 76 5.33 22.98 -34.89
C SER A 76 6.63 22.22 -34.62
N ASP A 77 7.66 22.48 -35.42
CA ASP A 77 8.98 21.86 -35.22
C ASP A 77 9.54 22.20 -33.83
N GLU A 78 9.37 23.43 -33.35
CA GLU A 78 9.80 23.83 -32.02
C GLU A 78 9.08 23.05 -30.91
N GLN A 79 7.77 22.82 -31.06
CA GLN A 79 7.00 22.03 -30.09
C GLN A 79 7.40 20.56 -30.13
N ALA A 80 7.73 20.03 -31.30
CA ALA A 80 8.24 18.67 -31.44
C ALA A 80 9.61 18.52 -30.76
N ASP A 81 10.51 19.49 -30.94
CA ASP A 81 11.82 19.52 -30.29
C ASP A 81 11.69 19.59 -28.76
N ASP A 82 10.82 20.46 -28.24
CA ASP A 82 10.52 20.55 -26.80
C ASP A 82 10.00 19.22 -26.24
N LEU A 83 9.08 18.55 -26.96
CA LEU A 83 8.56 17.24 -26.57
C LEU A 83 9.65 16.16 -26.57
N LEU A 84 10.55 16.18 -27.55
CA LEU A 84 11.67 15.25 -27.61
C LEU A 84 12.67 15.50 -26.46
N ALA A 85 12.94 16.76 -26.14
CA ALA A 85 13.77 17.13 -25.01
C ALA A 85 13.14 16.65 -23.69
N ALA A 86 11.86 16.96 -23.45
CA ALA A 86 11.13 16.49 -22.28
C ALA A 86 11.07 14.96 -22.18
N LYS A 87 10.97 14.26 -23.33
CA LYS A 87 10.86 12.80 -23.33
C LYS A 87 12.19 12.08 -23.12
N TRP A 88 13.30 12.62 -23.64
CA TRP A 88 14.56 11.90 -23.75
C TRP A 88 15.71 12.59 -23.02
N VAL A 89 15.79 13.92 -23.09
CA VAL A 89 16.88 14.69 -22.47
C VAL A 89 16.65 14.85 -20.98
N GLU A 90 15.48 15.35 -20.56
CA GLU A 90 15.18 15.57 -19.15
C GLU A 90 15.30 14.30 -18.30
N PRO A 91 14.74 13.12 -18.71
CA PRO A 91 14.86 11.91 -17.90
C PRO A 91 16.28 11.37 -17.85
N LEU A 92 17.07 11.57 -18.91
CA LEU A 92 18.48 11.18 -18.92
C LEU A 92 19.29 12.10 -18.00
N GLN A 93 19.04 13.40 -18.06
CA GLN A 93 19.69 14.39 -17.21
C GLN A 93 19.39 14.10 -15.73
N HIS A 94 18.12 13.87 -15.37
CA HIS A 94 17.73 13.50 -14.01
C HIS A 94 18.48 12.26 -13.52
N LYS A 95 18.53 11.20 -14.34
CA LYS A 95 19.28 9.99 -13.99
C LYS A 95 20.77 10.25 -13.79
N LEU A 96 21.38 11.11 -14.60
CA LEU A 96 22.79 11.47 -14.44
C LEU A 96 23.02 12.27 -13.15
N GLU A 97 22.11 13.17 -12.81
CA GLU A 97 22.13 13.95 -11.57
C GLU A 97 21.93 13.07 -10.32
N GLU A 98 21.22 11.95 -10.45
CA GLU A 98 21.02 10.97 -9.38
C GLU A 98 22.24 10.05 -9.13
N LEU A 99 23.14 9.88 -10.11
CA LEU A 99 24.27 8.95 -9.99
C LEU A 99 25.21 9.28 -8.81
N PRO A 100 25.64 10.54 -8.59
CA PRO A 100 26.53 10.87 -7.48
C PRO A 100 25.88 10.62 -6.12
N GLN A 101 24.58 10.94 -5.97
CA GLN A 101 23.85 10.70 -4.73
C GLN A 101 23.77 9.20 -4.44
N THR A 102 23.43 8.41 -5.46
CA THR A 102 23.39 6.94 -5.36
C THR A 102 24.75 6.38 -4.90
N ALA A 103 25.85 6.85 -5.49
CA ALA A 103 27.20 6.41 -5.11
C ALA A 103 27.56 6.78 -3.66
N VAL A 104 27.15 7.95 -3.19
CA VAL A 104 27.34 8.37 -1.80
C VAL A 104 26.52 7.51 -0.85
N ASP A 105 25.26 7.24 -1.19
CA ASP A 105 24.36 6.41 -0.36
C ASP A 105 24.88 4.97 -0.26
N GLU A 106 25.38 4.40 -1.35
CA GLU A 106 26.03 3.09 -1.37
C GLU A 106 27.30 3.04 -0.49
N LEU A 107 28.11 4.11 -0.53
CA LEU A 107 29.29 4.22 0.33
C LEU A 107 28.89 4.31 1.80
N ILE A 108 27.89 5.14 2.14
CA ILE A 108 27.36 5.26 3.50
C ILE A 108 26.85 3.91 4.00
N ALA A 109 26.08 3.20 3.18
CA ALA A 109 25.57 1.88 3.51
C ALA A 109 26.71 0.89 3.77
N SER A 110 27.76 0.92 2.95
CA SER A 110 28.93 0.04 3.10
C SER A 110 29.73 0.35 4.38
N VAL A 111 29.90 1.63 4.71
CA VAL A 111 30.58 2.06 5.95
C VAL A 111 29.78 1.65 7.19
N ASN A 112 28.47 1.85 7.18
CA ASN A 112 27.60 1.44 8.28
C ASN A 112 27.61 -0.08 8.45
N ALA A 113 27.51 -0.84 7.36
CA ALA A 113 27.61 -2.31 7.43
C ALA A 113 28.96 -2.78 8.00
N LEU A 114 30.05 -2.07 7.70
CA LEU A 114 31.36 -2.36 8.26
C LEU A 114 31.41 -2.03 9.76
N ASN A 115 30.88 -0.87 10.15
CA ASN A 115 30.77 -0.48 11.55
C ASN A 115 29.98 -1.50 12.36
N ASP A 116 28.83 -1.93 11.85
CA ASP A 116 27.96 -2.92 12.52
C ASP A 116 28.66 -4.27 12.64
N LYS A 117 29.36 -4.72 11.59
CA LYS A 117 30.13 -5.97 11.59
C LYS A 117 31.20 -6.01 12.68
N TYR A 118 31.80 -4.87 13.01
CA TYR A 118 32.87 -4.77 14.01
C TYR A 118 32.42 -4.07 15.31
N SER A 119 31.10 -3.93 15.51
CA SER A 119 30.53 -3.28 16.70
C SER A 119 30.77 -4.08 17.98
N THR A 120 30.71 -5.42 17.90
CA THR A 120 31.14 -6.30 18.99
C THR A 120 32.65 -6.47 18.93
N THR A 121 33.34 -5.89 19.90
CA THR A 121 34.78 -6.01 20.03
C THR A 121 35.19 -7.34 20.66
N TYR A 122 36.45 -7.73 20.50
CA TYR A 122 36.99 -8.90 21.20
C TYR A 122 36.88 -8.75 22.73
N SER A 123 37.02 -7.52 23.26
CA SER A 123 36.81 -7.23 24.69
C SER A 123 35.38 -7.55 25.11
N ASP A 124 34.39 -7.10 24.33
CA ASP A 124 32.98 -7.38 24.61
C ASP A 124 32.67 -8.88 24.61
N VAL A 125 33.32 -9.64 23.73
CA VAL A 125 33.18 -11.11 23.70
C VAL A 125 33.83 -11.74 24.94
N CYS A 126 35.02 -11.31 25.33
CA CYS A 126 35.68 -11.80 26.54
C CYS A 126 34.84 -11.50 27.79
N GLU A 127 34.34 -10.28 27.93
CA GLU A 127 33.47 -9.89 29.05
C GLU A 127 32.17 -10.71 29.09
N GLN A 128 31.57 -11.00 27.93
CA GLN A 128 30.39 -11.87 27.85
C GLN A 128 30.69 -13.32 28.24
N ILE A 129 31.87 -13.85 27.88
CA ILE A 129 32.31 -15.19 28.29
C ILE A 129 32.49 -15.23 29.81
N GLU A 130 33.24 -14.28 30.38
CA GLU A 130 33.46 -14.20 31.82
C GLU A 130 32.14 -14.08 32.60
N GLN A 131 31.22 -13.25 32.12
CA GLN A 131 29.90 -13.11 32.73
C GLN A 131 29.09 -14.41 32.65
N ALA A 132 29.05 -15.06 31.48
CA ALA A 132 28.32 -16.32 31.29
C ALA A 132 28.91 -17.46 32.14
N GLU A 133 30.23 -17.53 32.25
CA GLU A 133 30.95 -18.49 33.09
C GLU A 133 30.63 -18.28 34.57
N ALA A 134 30.63 -17.03 35.05
CA ALA A 134 30.27 -16.70 36.42
C ALA A 134 28.81 -17.04 36.75
N GLU A 135 27.87 -16.73 35.84
CA GLU A 135 26.45 -17.07 35.98
C GLU A 135 26.24 -18.59 36.02
N LEU A 136 26.88 -19.34 35.13
CA LEU A 136 26.82 -20.80 35.10
C LEU A 136 27.44 -21.41 36.37
N GLY A 137 28.58 -20.91 36.83
CA GLY A 137 29.21 -21.32 38.08
C GLY A 137 28.35 -21.04 39.32
N ASN A 138 27.54 -19.98 39.29
CA ASN A 138 26.56 -19.69 40.33
C ASN A 138 25.40 -20.69 40.31
N MET A 139 24.84 -21.01 39.13
CA MET A 139 23.78 -22.00 38.98
C MET A 139 24.24 -23.40 39.40
N LEU A 140 25.46 -23.81 39.01
CA LEU A 140 26.07 -25.06 39.44
C LEU A 140 26.20 -25.15 40.96
N GLY A 141 26.56 -24.04 41.62
CA GLY A 141 26.64 -23.98 43.09
C GLY A 141 25.31 -24.13 43.83
N GLN A 142 24.18 -24.04 43.12
CA GLN A 142 22.83 -24.27 43.69
C GLN A 142 22.39 -25.73 43.60
N LEU A 143 23.12 -26.58 42.86
CA LEU A 143 22.82 -27.99 42.72
C LEU A 143 23.32 -28.78 43.94
N THR A 144 22.60 -29.85 44.28
CA THR A 144 22.95 -30.77 45.38
C THR A 144 22.93 -32.21 44.87
N GLY A 145 23.88 -33.03 45.30
CA GLY A 145 23.97 -34.44 44.91
C GLY A 145 24.71 -35.30 45.93
N ASN A 146 25.13 -36.50 45.52
CA ASN A 146 26.00 -37.34 46.34
C ASN A 146 27.45 -36.77 46.36
N GLU A 147 28.34 -37.36 47.15
CA GLU A 147 29.72 -36.88 47.31
C GLU A 147 30.49 -36.76 45.97
N PHE A 148 30.28 -37.71 45.05
CA PHE A 148 30.91 -37.68 43.73
C PHE A 148 30.33 -36.59 42.84
N ASP A 149 29.01 -36.37 42.91
CA ASP A 149 28.34 -35.29 42.16
C ASP A 149 28.82 -33.93 42.65
N MET A 150 28.92 -33.73 43.97
CA MET A 150 29.39 -32.48 44.57
C MET A 150 30.86 -32.20 44.23
N ALA A 151 31.71 -33.23 44.19
CA ALA A 151 33.09 -33.10 43.76
C ALA A 151 33.19 -32.74 42.26
N GLY A 152 32.37 -33.35 41.40
CA GLY A 152 32.33 -33.04 39.98
C GLY A 152 31.81 -31.62 39.69
N ILE A 153 30.79 -31.16 40.42
CA ILE A 153 30.27 -29.80 40.33
C ILE A 153 31.34 -28.78 40.75
N ALA A 154 32.11 -29.07 41.79
CA ALA A 154 33.19 -28.20 42.25
C ALA A 154 34.31 -28.07 41.20
N GLU A 155 34.79 -29.19 40.64
CA GLU A 155 35.81 -29.18 39.58
C GLU A 155 35.33 -28.46 38.31
N LEU A 156 34.09 -28.70 37.88
CA LEU A 156 33.51 -28.03 36.72
C LEU A 156 33.40 -26.51 36.93
N LYS A 157 33.09 -26.07 38.16
CA LYS A 157 33.02 -24.65 38.52
C LYS A 157 34.41 -24.00 38.50
N THR A 158 35.44 -24.70 38.95
CA THR A 158 36.85 -24.25 38.88
C THR A 158 37.28 -24.07 37.42
N LEU A 159 37.04 -25.08 36.57
CA LEU A 159 37.33 -25.04 35.13
C LEU A 159 36.67 -23.87 34.38
N LEU A 160 35.45 -23.50 34.74
CA LEU A 160 34.72 -22.39 34.13
C LEU A 160 35.20 -21.02 34.62
N GLY A 161 35.78 -20.91 35.83
CA GLY A 161 36.22 -19.64 36.41
C GLY A 161 37.62 -19.19 35.98
N GLY A 162 38.31 -19.96 35.14
CA GLY A 162 39.62 -19.58 34.60
C GLY A 162 40.80 -19.61 35.58
N GLU A 163 40.74 -20.41 36.65
CA GLU A 163 41.90 -20.85 37.46
C GLU A 163 41.87 -22.36 37.71
#